data_AF-A0A1B9RUW4-F1
#
_entry.id   AF-A0A1B9RUW4-F1
#
_cell.length_a   1.000
_cell.length_b   1.000
_cell.length_c   1.000
_cell.angle_alpha   90.00
_cell.angle_beta   90.00
_cell.angle_gamma   90.00
#
_symmetry.space_group_name_H-M   'P 1'
#
loop_
_entity.id
_entity.type
_entity.pdbx_description
1 polymer ?
#
loop_
_entity_poly.entity_id
_entity_poly.type
_entity_poly.pdbx_seq_one_letter_code
_entity_poly.pdbx_strand_id
1 'polypeptide(L)'
;MHHGAFEDVLPRLASGYDIAFFDGFAPSLQDLDLLASLLRIGGILISANLGLSGRETAAYREMICDPENWMTSLMAEGGRTAVSVKLRTGKGP
;
A
#
# COMPACT_ATOMS: atom_id res chain seq x y z
N MET A 1 11.70 13.80 -9.01
CA MET A 1 12.57 12.81 -8.35
C MET A 1 12.84 13.32 -6.95
N HIS A 2 12.52 12.52 -5.93
CA HIS A 2 12.76 12.85 -4.53
C HIS A 2 13.86 11.93 -3.99
N HIS A 3 14.71 12.43 -3.10
CA HIS A 3 15.77 11.65 -2.46
C HIS A 3 15.64 11.78 -0.94
N GLY A 4 15.76 10.65 -0.24
CA GLY A 4 15.62 10.59 1.21
C GLY A 4 15.04 9.25 1.65
N ALA A 5 14.89 9.09 2.97
CA ALA A 5 14.18 7.96 3.54
C ALA A 5 12.69 8.03 3.18
N PHE A 6 12.05 6.87 3.06
CA PHE A 6 10.68 6.76 2.57
C PHE A 6 9.70 7.50 3.49
N GLU A 7 9.87 7.31 4.79
CA GLU A 7 9.13 7.91 5.90
C GLU A 7 9.28 9.44 5.98
N ASP A 8 10.39 10.00 5.47
CA ASP A 8 10.63 11.45 5.45
C ASP A 8 10.08 12.11 4.19
N VAL A 9 10.03 11.36 3.09
CA VAL A 9 9.65 11.87 1.77
C VAL A 9 8.15 11.83 1.56
N LEU A 10 7.49 10.68 1.81
CA LEU A 10 6.06 10.51 1.50
C LEU A 10 5.14 11.52 2.16
N PRO A 11 5.30 11.89 3.46
CA PRO A 11 4.43 12.86 4.11
C PRO A 11 4.45 14.26 3.49
N ARG A 12 5.44 14.56 2.65
CA ARG A 12 5.63 15.88 2.02
C ARG A 12 5.02 15.95 0.61
N LEU A 13 4.53 14.83 0.09
CA LEU A 13 3.92 14.76 -1.23
C LEU A 13 2.45 15.17 -1.17
N ALA A 14 1.98 15.84 -2.22
CA ALA A 14 0.55 16.13 -2.36
C ALA A 14 -0.23 14.84 -2.63
N SER A 15 -1.42 14.70 -2.06
CA SER A 15 -2.29 13.55 -2.34
C SER A 15 -2.97 13.66 -3.71
N GLY A 16 -3.60 12.57 -4.15
CA GLY A 16 -4.38 12.52 -5.39
C GLY A 16 -3.78 11.61 -6.47
N TYR A 17 -2.78 10.79 -6.13
CA TYR A 17 -2.16 9.88 -7.09
C TYR A 17 -3.13 8.79 -7.54
N ASP A 18 -3.08 8.48 -8.83
CA ASP A 18 -3.83 7.37 -9.44
C ASP A 18 -3.21 6.01 -9.13
N ILE A 19 -1.88 5.94 -9.00
CA ILE A 19 -1.13 4.70 -8.85
C ILE A 19 0.02 4.92 -7.86
N ALA A 20 0.22 3.94 -6.98
CA ALA A 20 1.41 3.81 -6.16
C ALA A 20 1.95 2.39 -6.29
N PHE A 21 3.26 2.26 -6.49
CA PHE A 21 3.95 0.98 -6.56
C PHE A 21 4.99 0.89 -5.45
N PHE A 22 4.76 -0.03 -4.52
CA PHE A 22 5.70 -0.33 -3.45
C PHE A 22 6.50 -1.58 -3.81
N ASP A 23 7.78 -1.37 -4.12
CA ASP A 23 8.79 -2.40 -4.37
C ASP A 23 10.00 -2.22 -3.44
N GLY A 24 9.73 -1.73 -2.23
CA GLY A 24 10.71 -1.63 -1.16
C GLY A 24 11.03 -2.99 -0.56
N PHE A 25 11.52 -2.99 0.69
CA PHE A 25 11.70 -4.22 1.46
C PHE A 25 10.35 -4.78 1.95
N ALA A 26 10.35 -5.65 2.97
CA ALA A 26 9.13 -6.20 3.55
C ALA A 26 8.18 -5.06 4.00
N PRO A 27 6.93 -5.02 3.51
CA PRO A 27 6.02 -3.92 3.80
C PRO A 27 5.57 -3.88 5.25
N SER A 28 5.44 -2.66 5.78
CA SER A 28 4.95 -2.34 7.12
C SER A 28 3.58 -1.66 7.08
N LEU A 29 2.88 -1.62 8.21
CA LEU A 29 1.60 -0.91 8.31
C LEU A 29 1.77 0.61 8.11
N GLN A 30 2.92 1.14 8.52
CA GLN A 30 3.26 2.54 8.27
C GLN A 30 3.37 2.85 6.77
N ASP A 31 3.98 1.95 5.99
CA ASP A 31 4.04 2.09 4.52
C ASP A 31 2.64 2.14 3.93
N LEU A 32 1.74 1.26 4.40
CA LEU A 32 0.35 1.22 3.93
C LEU A 32 -0.35 2.54 4.20
N ASP A 33 -0.27 3.06 5.42
CA ASP A 33 -0.93 4.31 5.81
C ASP A 33 -0.43 5.49 4.98
N LEU A 34 0.89 5.60 4.81
CA LEU A 34 1.50 6.65 4.00
C LEU A 34 1.06 6.56 2.54
N LEU A 35 1.19 5.39 1.92
CA LEU A 35 0.80 5.16 0.52
C LEU A 35 -0.70 5.37 0.31
N ALA A 36 -1.53 4.85 1.21
CA ALA A 36 -2.97 5.02 1.16
C ALA A 36 -3.34 6.50 1.27
N SER A 37 -2.68 7.29 2.12
CA SER A 37 -2.98 8.73 2.26
C SER A 37 -2.74 9.53 0.96
N LEU A 38 -1.79 9.08 0.14
CA LEU A 38 -1.42 9.71 -1.12
C LEU A 38 -2.36 9.32 -2.28
N LEU A 39 -2.95 8.13 -2.22
CA LEU A 39 -3.88 7.64 -3.25
C LEU A 39 -5.26 8.28 -3.15
N ARG A 40 -5.83 8.66 -4.29
CA ARG A 40 -7.25 8.99 -4.39
C ARG A 40 -8.13 7.73 -4.23
N ILE A 41 -9.42 7.92 -3.97
CA ILE A 41 -10.41 6.83 -4.12
C ILE A 41 -10.40 6.36 -5.57
N GLY A 42 -10.43 5.04 -5.77
CA GLY A 42 -10.25 4.38 -7.07
C GLY A 42 -8.80 4.32 -7.54
N GLY A 43 -7.85 4.87 -6.77
CA GLY A 43 -6.43 4.72 -7.03
C GLY A 43 -5.93 3.30 -6.75
N ILE A 44 -4.84 2.91 -7.40
CA ILE A 44 -4.28 1.57 -7.39
C ILE A 44 -3.02 1.53 -6.54
N LEU A 45 -3.00 0.65 -5.55
CA LEU A 45 -1.80 0.26 -4.82
C LEU A 45 -1.30 -1.09 -5.35
N ILE A 46 -0.09 -1.11 -5.89
CA ILE A 46 0.63 -2.33 -6.24
C ILE A 46 1.66 -2.59 -5.13
N SER A 47 1.54 -3.72 -4.44
CA SER A 47 2.46 -4.11 -3.37
C SER A 47 3.22 -5.36 -3.79
N ALA A 48 4.55 -5.24 -3.93
CA ALA A 48 5.44 -6.38 -4.16
C ALA A 48 5.97 -6.93 -2.82
N ASN A 49 6.82 -7.96 -2.90
CA ASN A 49 7.59 -8.49 -1.78
C ASN A 49 6.75 -8.96 -0.56
N LEU A 50 5.48 -9.30 -0.77
CA LEU A 50 4.55 -9.79 0.28
C LEU A 50 4.94 -11.17 0.84
N GLY A 51 5.92 -11.84 0.23
CA GLY A 51 6.49 -13.09 0.73
C GLY A 51 7.71 -12.92 1.64
N LEU A 52 8.23 -11.70 1.81
CA LEU A 52 9.37 -11.45 2.69
C LEU A 52 8.95 -11.53 4.15
N SER A 53 9.84 -12.04 5.00
CA SER A 53 9.62 -12.11 6.45
C SER A 53 9.83 -10.74 7.10
N GLY A 54 8.80 -9.90 7.11
CA GLY A 54 8.71 -8.69 7.93
C GLY A 54 7.80 -8.90 9.13
N ARG A 55 8.03 -8.15 10.21
CA ARG A 55 7.21 -8.22 11.44
C ARG A 55 5.72 -7.99 11.16
N GLU A 56 5.41 -7.13 10.20
CA GLU A 56 4.05 -6.65 9.93
C GLU A 56 3.50 -7.11 8.57
N THR A 57 4.27 -7.85 7.78
CA THR A 57 3.89 -8.20 6.41
C THR A 57 2.61 -9.02 6.32
N ALA A 58 2.35 -9.89 7.31
CA ALA A 58 1.10 -10.64 7.40
C ALA A 58 -0.10 -9.70 7.65
N ALA A 59 0.01 -8.79 8.63
CA ALA A 59 -1.03 -7.81 8.94
C ALA A 59 -1.26 -6.83 7.77
N TYR A 60 -0.20 -6.39 7.10
CA TYR A 60 -0.30 -5.61 5.87
C TYR A 60 -1.14 -6.33 4.81
N ARG A 61 -0.85 -7.62 4.59
CA ARG A 61 -1.56 -8.46 3.62
C ARG A 61 -3.04 -8.60 3.98
N GLU A 62 -3.37 -8.73 5.27
CA GLU A 62 -4.75 -8.73 5.75
C GLU A 62 -5.44 -7.40 5.48
N MET A 63 -4.79 -6.28 5.80
CA MET A 63 -5.34 -4.92 5.62
C MET A 63 -5.63 -4.60 4.16
N ILE A 64 -4.74 -4.94 3.23
CA ILE A 64 -5.02 -4.72 1.80
C ILE A 64 -6.10 -5.68 1.28
N CYS A 65 -6.43 -6.77 1.98
CA CYS A 65 -7.52 -7.67 1.60
C CYS A 65 -8.87 -7.30 2.23
N ASP A 66 -8.93 -6.28 3.08
CA ASP A 66 -10.16 -5.82 3.70
C ASP A 66 -11.12 -5.21 2.65
N PRO A 67 -12.28 -5.85 2.38
CA PRO A 67 -13.22 -5.42 1.35
C PRO A 67 -13.92 -4.10 1.68
N GLU A 68 -13.88 -3.62 2.93
CA GLU A 68 -14.43 -2.30 3.26
C GLU A 68 -13.57 -1.16 2.70
N ASN A 69 -12.26 -1.40 2.58
CA ASN A 69 -11.28 -0.38 2.22
C ASN A 69 -10.63 -0.62 0.85
N TRP A 70 -10.55 -1.88 0.42
CA TRP A 70 -9.80 -2.29 -0.77
C TRP A 70 -10.54 -3.35 -1.58
N MET A 71 -10.45 -3.26 -2.91
CA MET A 71 -10.74 -4.37 -3.80
C MET A 71 -9.42 -4.93 -4.31
N THR A 72 -9.08 -6.14 -3.86
CA THR A 72 -7.72 -6.66 -4.02
C THR A 72 -7.69 -7.98 -4.76
N SER A 73 -6.68 -8.11 -5.61
CA SER A 73 -6.34 -9.36 -6.25
C SER A 73 -4.86 -9.69 -6.05
N LEU A 74 -4.63 -10.93 -5.64
CA LEU A 74 -3.30 -11.50 -5.42
C LEU A 74 -2.86 -12.16 -6.73
N MET A 75 -2.25 -11.37 -7.62
CA MET A 75 -2.18 -11.75 -9.04
C MET A 75 -0.84 -12.32 -9.51
N ALA A 76 0.26 -12.23 -8.75
CA ALA A 76 1.56 -12.70 -9.24
C ALA A 76 2.41 -13.41 -8.18
N GLU A 77 3.35 -14.22 -8.68
CA GLU A 77 4.38 -14.89 -7.89
C GLU A 77 3.86 -15.83 -6.78
N GLY A 78 2.65 -16.37 -6.91
CA GLY A 78 2.02 -17.16 -5.84
C GLY A 78 1.46 -16.28 -4.71
N GLY A 79 1.07 -15.04 -5.01
CA GLY A 79 0.50 -14.09 -4.05
C GLY A 79 1.54 -13.20 -3.35
N ARG A 80 2.76 -13.11 -3.91
CA ARG A 80 3.83 -12.21 -3.43
C ARG A 80 3.69 -10.79 -3.95
N THR A 81 2.82 -10.59 -4.94
CA THR A 81 2.41 -9.27 -5.42
C THR A 81 0.89 -9.14 -5.43
N ALA A 82 0.39 -8.02 -4.92
CA ALA A 82 -1.02 -7.68 -4.88
C ALA A 82 -1.31 -6.39 -5.67
N VAL A 83 -2.46 -6.34 -6.30
CA VAL A 83 -3.05 -5.14 -6.89
C VAL A 83 -4.31 -4.83 -6.11
N SER A 84 -4.36 -3.65 -5.49
CA SER A 84 -5.42 -3.23 -4.57
C SER A 84 -6.01 -1.90 -5.02
N VAL A 85 -7.32 -1.84 -5.28
CA VAL A 85 -8.02 -0.59 -5.61
C VAL A 85 -8.59 0.00 -4.33
N LYS A 86 -8.24 1.25 -4.02
CA LYS A 86 -8.72 1.95 -2.82
C LYS A 86 -10.20 2.30 -2.96
N LEU A 87 -11.04 1.79 -2.07
CA LEU A 87 -12.49 2.00 -2.11
C LEU A 87 -12.93 3.18 -1.24
N ARG A 88 -12.23 3.46 -0.13
CA ARG A 88 -12.58 4.52 0.83
C ARG A 88 -11.38 5.33 1.27
N THR A 89 -11.62 6.53 1.78
CA THR A 89 -10.63 7.28 2.56
C THR A 89 -10.42 6.56 3.87
N GLY A 90 -9.18 6.17 4.17
CA GLY A 90 -8.79 5.64 5.48
C GLY A 90 -9.06 6.68 6.57
N LYS A 91 -10.28 6.67 7.10
CA LYS A 91 -10.69 7.05 8.46
C LYS A 91 -12.20 6.88 8.61
N GLY A 92 -12.60 6.01 9.53
CA GLY A 92 -13.83 6.12 10.30
C GLY A 92 -14.37 4.78 10.80
N PRO A 93 -15.03 4.72 11.99
CA PRO A 93 -14.97 5.64 13.13
C PRO A 93 -13.71 5.46 14.00
#